data_AF-A0A4Q3CGG2-F1
#
_entry.id   AF-A0A4Q3CGG2-F1
#
_cell.length_a   1.000
_cell.length_b   1.000
_cell.length_c   1.000
_cell.angle_alpha   90.00
_cell.angle_beta   90.00
_cell.angle_gamma   90.00
#
_symmetry.space_group_name_H-M   'P 1'
#
loop_
_entity.id
_entity.type
_entity.pdbx_description
1 polymer ?
#
loop_
_entity_poly.entity_id
_entity_poly.type
_entity_poly.pdbx_seq_one_letter_code
_entity_poly.pdbx_strand_id
1 'polypeptide(L)'
;MRKERDAREADFKASAADLARAQIELATLKAETTGLESRFAELAGRILGETQKNFLERADQRFAQAGESNEAKMKALLAPVHETLKRYEEGLTSVEKERVGSYQALREAVQLLHAGHTQVRDETAKLVNALRASPKARGRWGEQSLKNVLEQAGLSQHADFQMEVSVNTDDGRLRPDVIVRLPGGRKLVIDAKCSLNAFLDASEAHDDVTRTAHLKAHAAAIRNHALQLGSKNYWEQFGDAADYVILYIPGEHFLTAALEQDDGLWEWAFERRVLLATPTNLVAIART
;
A
#
# COMPACT_ATOMS: atom_id res chain seq x y z
N MET A 1 33.55 -128.88 16.60
CA MET A 1 32.37 -129.17 15.74
C MET A 1 31.04 -128.62 16.26
N ARG A 2 30.31 -129.25 17.21
CA ARG A 2 29.01 -128.69 17.69
C ARG A 2 29.15 -127.38 18.50
N LYS A 3 30.09 -127.37 19.45
CA LYS A 3 30.38 -126.18 20.29
C LYS A 3 30.84 -124.95 19.50
N GLU A 4 31.50 -125.12 18.35
CA GLU A 4 31.95 -124.01 17.50
C GLU A 4 30.83 -123.40 16.67
N ARG A 5 29.84 -124.19 16.25
CA ARG A 5 28.69 -123.68 15.49
C ARG A 5 27.77 -122.85 16.38
N ASP A 6 27.53 -123.32 17.60
CA ASP A 6 26.70 -122.62 18.57
C ASP A 6 27.38 -121.32 19.06
N ALA A 7 28.72 -121.32 19.16
CA ALA A 7 29.50 -120.10 19.44
C ALA A 7 29.41 -119.08 18.30
N ARG A 8 29.54 -119.51 17.03
CA ARG A 8 29.39 -118.62 15.87
C ARG A 8 27.98 -118.04 15.71
N GLU A 9 26.95 -118.82 16.04
CA GLU A 9 25.56 -118.34 15.98
C GLU A 9 25.28 -117.32 17.11
N ALA A 10 25.88 -117.52 18.29
CA ALA A 10 25.85 -116.55 19.38
C ALA A 10 26.58 -115.24 19.02
N ASP A 11 27.77 -115.33 18.43
CA ASP A 11 28.54 -114.15 17.97
C ASP A 11 27.82 -113.38 16.87
N PHE A 12 27.14 -114.07 15.94
CA PHE A 12 26.35 -113.43 14.89
C PHE A 12 25.12 -112.71 15.45
N LYS A 13 24.42 -113.33 16.41
CA LYS A 13 23.28 -112.69 17.11
C LYS A 13 23.75 -111.49 17.94
N ALA A 14 24.91 -111.57 18.58
CA ALA A 14 25.51 -110.43 19.30
C ALA A 14 25.87 -109.29 18.34
N SER A 15 26.56 -109.60 17.22
CA SER A 15 26.91 -108.59 16.20
C SER A 15 25.68 -107.96 15.54
N ALA A 16 24.61 -108.74 15.31
CA ALA A 16 23.36 -108.22 14.78
C ALA A 16 22.64 -107.31 15.79
N ALA A 17 22.68 -107.64 17.08
CA ALA A 17 22.14 -106.79 18.14
C ALA A 17 22.94 -105.49 18.30
N ASP A 18 24.27 -105.54 18.17
CA ASP A 18 25.13 -104.35 18.22
C ASP A 18 24.94 -103.45 16.99
N LEU A 19 24.77 -104.04 15.79
CA LEU A 19 24.43 -103.28 14.59
C LEU A 19 23.06 -102.60 14.71
N ALA A 20 22.06 -103.29 15.27
CA ALA A 20 20.74 -102.70 15.52
C ALA A 20 20.83 -101.54 16.53
N ARG A 21 21.64 -101.67 17.59
CA ARG A 21 21.90 -100.58 18.54
C ARG A 21 22.59 -99.38 17.87
N ALA A 22 23.63 -99.62 17.08
CA ALA A 22 24.33 -98.56 16.36
C ALA A 22 23.42 -97.86 15.33
N GLN A 23 22.51 -98.59 14.68
CA GLN A 23 21.52 -98.00 13.77
C GLN A 23 20.50 -97.13 14.51
N ILE A 24 20.05 -97.56 15.69
CA ILE A 24 19.16 -96.75 16.55
C ILE A 24 19.87 -95.48 17.00
N GLU A 25 21.13 -95.59 17.44
CA GLU A 25 21.92 -94.45 17.92
C GLU A 25 22.23 -93.45 16.79
N LEU A 26 22.54 -93.94 15.58
CA LEU A 26 22.72 -93.09 14.40
C LEU A 26 21.41 -92.42 13.99
N ALA A 27 20.27 -93.10 14.13
CA ALA A 27 18.95 -92.53 13.85
C ALA A 27 18.58 -91.44 14.87
N THR A 28 18.89 -91.63 16.15
CA THR A 28 18.69 -90.61 17.19
C THR A 28 19.61 -89.40 16.97
N LEU A 29 20.90 -89.61 16.67
CA LEU A 29 21.84 -88.53 16.36
C LEU A 29 21.41 -87.72 15.13
N LYS A 30 20.94 -88.39 14.07
CA LYS A 30 20.40 -87.70 12.88
C LYS A 30 19.14 -86.91 13.21
N ALA A 31 18.25 -87.44 14.04
CA ALA A 31 17.04 -86.74 14.48
C ALA A 31 17.39 -85.51 15.32
N GLU A 32 18.37 -85.60 16.21
CA GLU A 32 18.88 -84.48 17.01
C GLU A 32 19.52 -83.39 16.14
N THR A 33 20.35 -83.79 15.17
CA THR A 33 20.99 -82.87 14.21
C THR A 33 19.94 -82.13 13.37
N THR A 34 18.94 -82.85 12.85
CA THR A 34 17.83 -82.27 12.09
C THR A 34 17.00 -81.31 12.97
N GLY A 35 16.80 -81.67 14.25
CA GLY A 35 16.13 -80.81 15.22
C GLY A 35 16.91 -79.52 15.53
N LEU A 36 18.23 -79.60 15.61
CA LEU A 36 19.12 -78.45 15.78
C LEU A 36 19.09 -77.53 14.56
N GLU A 37 19.18 -78.08 13.35
CA GLU A 37 19.09 -77.32 12.09
C GLU A 37 17.77 -76.57 11.98
N SER A 38 16.65 -77.22 12.32
CA SER A 38 15.33 -76.60 12.34
C SER A 38 15.26 -75.43 13.33
N ARG A 39 15.76 -75.62 14.56
CA ARG A 39 15.81 -74.54 15.58
C ARG A 39 16.72 -73.38 15.15
N PHE A 40 17.84 -73.68 14.49
CA PHE A 40 18.72 -72.66 13.94
C PHE A 40 18.04 -71.87 12.82
N ALA A 41 17.34 -72.54 11.90
CA ALA A 41 16.60 -71.88 10.83
C ALA A 41 15.50 -70.97 11.37
N GLU A 42 14.78 -71.41 12.41
CA GLU A 42 13.73 -70.64 13.06
C GLU A 42 14.31 -69.41 13.79
N LEU A 43 15.39 -69.58 14.57
CA LEU A 43 16.07 -68.48 15.25
C LEU A 43 16.68 -67.48 14.27
N ALA A 44 17.33 -67.97 13.20
CA ALA A 44 17.90 -67.12 12.16
C ALA A 44 16.80 -66.33 11.44
N GLY A 45 15.69 -66.97 11.10
CA GLY A 45 14.52 -66.30 10.51
C GLY A 45 13.94 -65.23 11.43
N ARG A 46 13.83 -65.52 12.73
CA ARG A 46 13.31 -64.56 13.72
C ARG A 46 14.24 -63.36 13.92
N ILE A 47 15.54 -63.61 14.10
CA ILE A 47 16.55 -62.56 14.32
C ILE A 47 16.67 -61.69 13.06
N LEU A 48 16.70 -62.29 11.87
CA LEU A 48 16.80 -61.54 10.62
C LEU A 48 15.53 -60.70 10.38
N GLY A 49 14.35 -61.26 10.65
CA GLY A 49 13.09 -60.51 10.58
C GLY A 49 13.02 -59.34 11.57
N GLU A 50 13.39 -59.57 12.83
CA GLU A 50 13.41 -58.53 13.86
C GLU A 50 14.45 -57.42 13.56
N THR A 51 15.65 -57.79 13.10
CA THR A 51 16.70 -56.82 12.75
C THR A 51 16.34 -56.01 11.50
N GLN A 52 15.77 -56.63 10.47
CA GLN A 52 15.29 -55.92 9.28
C GLN A 52 14.19 -54.92 9.63
N LYS A 53 13.23 -55.32 10.47
CA LYS A 53 12.15 -54.44 10.93
C LYS A 53 12.68 -53.25 11.73
N ASN A 54 13.56 -53.52 12.71
CA ASN A 54 14.19 -52.48 13.51
C ASN A 54 15.07 -51.53 12.68
N PHE A 55 15.74 -52.02 11.63
CA PHE A 55 16.52 -51.19 10.73
C PHE A 55 15.65 -50.25 9.90
N LEU A 56 14.55 -50.75 9.34
CA LEU A 56 13.60 -49.96 8.57
C LEU A 56 12.93 -48.89 9.44
N GLU A 57 12.48 -49.24 10.65
CA GLU A 57 11.89 -48.27 11.59
C GLU A 57 12.89 -47.15 11.96
N ARG A 58 14.16 -47.48 12.20
CA ARG A 58 15.19 -46.47 12.48
C ARG A 58 15.54 -45.60 11.28
N ALA A 59 15.54 -46.17 10.07
CA ALA A 59 15.76 -45.41 8.84
C ALA A 59 14.62 -44.41 8.63
N ASP A 60 13.38 -44.87 8.77
CA ASP A 60 12.17 -44.05 8.59
C ASP A 60 12.10 -42.90 9.61
N GLN A 61 12.41 -43.19 10.89
CA GLN A 61 12.53 -42.16 11.93
C GLN A 61 13.62 -41.13 11.63
N ARG A 62 14.79 -41.56 11.11
CA ARG A 62 15.86 -40.63 10.72
C ARG A 62 15.47 -39.76 9.53
N PHE A 63 14.76 -40.31 8.54
CA PHE A 63 14.28 -39.54 7.40
C PHE A 63 13.22 -38.53 7.80
N ALA A 64 12.26 -38.91 8.64
CA ALA A 64 11.25 -38.01 9.20
C ALA A 64 11.91 -36.86 9.98
N GLN A 65 12.86 -37.18 10.87
CA GLN A 65 13.56 -36.19 11.69
C GLN A 65 14.47 -35.25 10.87
N ALA A 66 15.07 -35.75 9.78
CA ALA A 66 15.86 -34.94 8.86
C ALA A 66 14.99 -34.03 7.98
N GLY A 67 13.81 -34.49 7.55
CA GLY A 67 12.82 -33.70 6.82
C GLY A 67 12.29 -32.52 7.64
N GLU A 68 11.87 -32.80 8.88
CA GLU A 68 11.38 -31.77 9.81
C GLU A 68 12.45 -30.72 10.16
N SER A 69 13.71 -31.15 10.38
CA SER A 69 14.80 -30.22 10.69
C SER A 69 15.15 -29.31 9.50
N ASN A 70 15.07 -29.84 8.28
CA ASN A 70 15.40 -29.08 7.08
C ASN A 70 14.28 -28.10 6.69
N GLU A 71 13.02 -28.53 6.83
CA GLU A 71 11.86 -27.65 6.64
C GLU A 71 11.81 -26.52 7.68
N ALA A 72 12.08 -26.84 8.96
CA ALA A 72 12.14 -25.84 10.02
C ALA A 72 13.26 -24.82 9.81
N LYS A 73 14.46 -25.27 9.37
CA LYS A 73 15.58 -24.37 9.04
C LYS A 73 15.29 -23.50 7.81
N MET A 74 14.70 -24.07 6.76
CA MET A 74 14.32 -23.32 5.55
C MET A 74 13.25 -22.27 5.88
N LYS A 75 12.25 -22.63 6.68
CA LYS A 75 11.21 -21.72 7.16
C LYS A 75 11.80 -20.60 8.02
N ALA A 76 12.79 -20.89 8.87
CA ALA A 76 13.48 -19.89 9.67
C ALA A 76 14.34 -18.93 8.83
N LEU A 77 14.96 -19.40 7.75
CA LEU A 77 15.74 -18.56 6.83
C LEU A 77 14.85 -17.68 5.93
N LEU A 78 13.66 -18.16 5.56
CA LEU A 78 12.71 -17.42 4.72
C LEU A 78 11.76 -16.51 5.51
N ALA A 79 11.60 -16.75 6.81
CA ALA A 79 10.73 -15.94 7.68
C ALA A 79 11.06 -14.43 7.66
N PRO A 80 12.33 -13.98 7.76
CA PRO A 80 12.66 -12.57 7.71
C PRO A 80 12.27 -11.92 6.38
N VAL A 81 12.47 -12.62 5.26
CA VAL A 81 12.12 -12.10 3.92
C VAL A 81 10.61 -11.99 3.76
N HIS A 82 9.86 -12.99 4.20
CA HIS A 82 8.40 -12.97 4.20
C HIS A 82 7.83 -11.84 5.08
N GLU A 83 8.40 -11.65 6.27
CA GLU A 83 8.00 -10.58 7.19
C GLU A 83 8.31 -9.19 6.63
N THR A 84 9.45 -9.04 5.94
CA THR A 84 9.84 -7.77 5.31
C THR A 84 8.94 -7.43 4.12
N LEU A 85 8.64 -8.41 3.27
CA LEU A 85 7.71 -8.26 2.14
C LEU A 85 6.30 -7.92 2.63
N LYS A 86 5.83 -8.61 3.68
CA LYS A 86 4.53 -8.34 4.30
C LYS A 86 4.45 -6.93 4.87
N ARG A 87 5.48 -6.47 5.59
CA ARG A 87 5.58 -5.08 6.07
C ARG A 87 5.60 -4.05 4.94
N TYR A 88 6.27 -4.37 3.83
CA TYR A 88 6.32 -3.50 2.67
C TYR A 88 4.96 -3.43 1.97
N GLU A 89 4.28 -4.56 1.79
CA GLU A 89 2.91 -4.64 1.26
C GLU A 89 1.92 -3.88 2.14
N GLU A 90 1.97 -4.10 3.46
CA GLU A 90 1.14 -3.40 4.45
C GLU A 90 1.42 -1.89 4.43
N GLY A 91 2.69 -1.48 4.33
CA GLY A 91 3.11 -0.09 4.20
C GLY A 91 2.63 0.56 2.90
N LEU A 92 2.76 -0.11 1.76
CA LEU A 92 2.29 0.39 0.47
C LEU A 92 0.77 0.50 0.44
N THR A 93 0.06 -0.50 0.99
CA THR A 93 -1.40 -0.49 1.08
C THR A 93 -1.89 0.59 2.05
N SER A 94 -1.15 0.83 3.14
CA SER A 94 -1.41 1.91 4.09
C SER A 94 -1.25 3.28 3.44
N VAL A 95 -0.16 3.51 2.71
CA VAL A 95 0.12 4.78 2.03
C VAL A 95 -0.90 5.04 0.91
N GLU A 96 -1.26 4.03 0.12
CA GLU A 96 -2.30 4.16 -0.91
C GLU A 96 -3.69 4.41 -0.28
N LYS A 97 -4.00 3.76 0.86
CA LYS A 97 -5.24 4.00 1.62
C LYS A 97 -5.28 5.39 2.27
N GLU A 98 -4.18 5.88 2.83
CA GLU A 98 -4.09 7.24 3.37
C GLU A 98 -4.25 8.28 2.27
N ARG A 99 -3.62 8.06 1.10
CA ARG A 99 -3.75 8.95 -0.06
C ARG A 99 -5.17 8.99 -0.64
N VAL A 100 -5.84 7.84 -0.73
CA VAL A 100 -7.26 7.77 -1.16
C VAL A 100 -8.17 8.34 -0.08
N GLY A 101 -7.92 8.04 1.20
CA GLY A 101 -8.69 8.52 2.35
C GLY A 101 -8.63 10.03 2.53
N SER A 102 -7.47 10.66 2.34
CA SER A 102 -7.33 12.12 2.40
C SER A 102 -8.10 12.81 1.26
N TYR A 103 -8.10 12.22 0.06
CA TYR A 103 -8.89 12.70 -1.08
C TYR A 103 -10.41 12.51 -0.86
N GLN A 104 -10.81 11.38 -0.28
CA GLN A 104 -12.22 11.10 0.05
C GLN A 104 -12.72 12.05 1.14
N ALA A 105 -11.94 12.25 2.21
CA ALA A 105 -12.26 13.17 3.31
C ALA A 105 -12.32 14.63 2.83
N LEU A 106 -11.43 15.01 1.90
CA LEU A 106 -11.49 16.31 1.23
C LEU A 106 -12.76 16.43 0.37
N ARG A 107 -13.10 15.41 -0.41
CA ARG A 107 -14.32 15.38 -1.23
C ARG A 107 -15.59 15.43 -0.38
N GLU A 108 -15.63 14.71 0.74
CA GLU A 108 -16.74 14.72 1.70
C GLU A 108 -16.84 16.05 2.44
N ALA A 109 -15.71 16.64 2.86
CA ALA A 109 -15.68 17.98 3.43
C ALA A 109 -16.20 19.02 2.41
N VAL A 110 -15.80 18.89 1.14
CA VAL A 110 -16.30 19.74 0.04
C VAL A 110 -17.81 19.53 -0.19
N GLN A 111 -18.32 18.30 -0.12
CA GLN A 111 -19.75 18.01 -0.25
C GLN A 111 -20.58 18.53 0.94
N LEU A 112 -20.07 18.43 2.17
CA LEU A 112 -20.73 18.97 3.36
C LEU A 112 -20.77 20.50 3.34
N LEU A 113 -19.72 21.15 2.83
CA LEU A 113 -19.67 22.61 2.64
C LEU A 113 -20.61 23.07 1.51
N HIS A 114 -20.76 22.28 0.45
CA HIS A 114 -21.69 22.56 -0.64
C HIS A 114 -23.16 22.62 -0.16
N ALA A 115 -23.55 21.76 0.80
CA ALA A 115 -24.90 21.74 1.35
C ALA A 115 -25.26 22.98 2.21
N GLY A 116 -24.28 23.67 2.78
CA GLY A 116 -24.51 24.83 3.66
C GLY A 116 -24.65 26.18 2.97
N HIS A 117 -24.44 26.28 1.64
CA HIS A 117 -24.03 27.55 1.02
C HIS A 117 -25.00 28.17 0.00
N THR A 118 -26.21 27.63 -0.17
CA THR A 118 -27.22 28.19 -1.09
C THR A 118 -27.62 29.63 -0.76
N GLN A 119 -27.51 30.06 0.51
CA GLN A 119 -27.92 31.41 0.94
C GLN A 119 -26.79 32.46 0.86
N VAL A 120 -25.51 32.06 1.02
CA VAL A 120 -24.35 32.97 0.88
C VAL A 120 -24.02 33.27 -0.59
N ARG A 121 -24.49 32.39 -1.50
CA ARG A 121 -24.33 32.54 -2.96
C ARG A 121 -24.92 33.86 -3.46
N ASP A 122 -26.10 34.25 -2.97
CA ASP A 122 -26.84 35.41 -3.48
C ASP A 122 -26.23 36.74 -3.01
N GLU A 123 -25.71 36.82 -1.78
CA GLU A 123 -25.06 38.04 -1.27
C GLU A 123 -23.70 38.28 -1.92
N THR A 124 -22.92 37.21 -2.16
CA THR A 124 -21.62 37.33 -2.82
C THR A 124 -21.78 37.68 -4.30
N ALA A 125 -22.76 37.08 -4.98
CA ALA A 125 -23.09 37.44 -6.36
C ALA A 125 -23.51 38.92 -6.49
N LYS A 126 -24.32 39.44 -5.56
CA LYS A 126 -24.70 40.86 -5.52
C LYS A 126 -23.50 41.79 -5.36
N LEU A 127 -22.57 41.45 -4.47
CA LEU A 127 -21.36 42.24 -4.24
C LEU A 127 -20.45 42.25 -5.47
N VAL A 128 -20.22 41.09 -6.09
CA VAL A 128 -19.38 40.99 -7.29
C VAL A 128 -20.04 41.68 -8.50
N ASN A 129 -21.37 41.59 -8.63
CA ASN A 129 -22.12 42.34 -9.65
C ASN A 129 -21.97 43.86 -9.47
N ALA A 130 -22.02 44.37 -8.24
CA ALA A 130 -21.78 45.79 -7.96
C ALA A 130 -20.35 46.24 -8.35
N LEU A 131 -19.38 45.32 -8.33
CA LEU A 131 -18.00 45.59 -8.72
C LEU A 131 -17.72 45.36 -10.22
N ARG A 132 -18.73 44.95 -11.00
CA ARG A 132 -18.54 44.49 -12.39
C ARG A 132 -18.00 45.56 -13.34
N ALA A 133 -18.34 46.83 -13.10
CA ALA A 133 -17.92 47.95 -13.94
C ALA A 133 -16.41 48.28 -13.85
N SER A 134 -15.70 47.78 -12.82
CA SER A 134 -14.29 48.12 -12.58
C SER A 134 -13.43 46.87 -12.40
N PRO A 135 -12.63 46.49 -13.42
CA PRO A 135 -11.65 45.41 -13.29
C PRO A 135 -10.70 45.61 -12.10
N LYS A 136 -10.29 46.86 -11.83
CA LYS A 136 -9.46 47.21 -10.68
C LYS A 136 -10.18 46.97 -9.34
N ALA A 137 -11.46 47.31 -9.24
CA ALA A 137 -12.21 47.12 -8.00
C ALA A 137 -12.42 45.63 -7.68
N ARG A 138 -12.66 44.79 -8.71
CA ARG A 138 -12.72 43.33 -8.53
C ARG A 138 -11.39 42.72 -8.09
N GLY A 139 -10.29 43.13 -8.72
CA GLY A 139 -8.95 42.68 -8.30
C GLY A 139 -8.69 42.98 -6.83
N ARG A 140 -8.93 44.23 -6.43
CA ARG A 140 -8.80 44.66 -5.02
C ARG A 140 -9.73 43.93 -4.07
N TRP A 141 -10.95 43.58 -4.50
CA TRP A 141 -11.85 42.79 -3.68
C TRP A 141 -11.35 41.36 -3.50
N GLY A 142 -10.81 40.73 -4.56
CA GLY A 142 -10.18 39.41 -4.48
C GLY A 142 -8.98 39.41 -3.53
N GLU A 143 -8.10 40.41 -3.65
CA GLU A 143 -6.94 40.61 -2.76
C GLU A 143 -7.37 40.88 -1.31
N GLN A 144 -8.38 41.72 -1.09
CA GLN A 144 -8.91 41.99 0.25
C GLN A 144 -9.57 40.75 0.85
N SER A 145 -10.29 39.97 0.05
CA SER A 145 -10.88 38.69 0.46
C SER A 145 -9.78 37.73 0.89
N LEU A 146 -8.72 37.59 0.11
CA LEU A 146 -7.55 36.78 0.46
C LEU A 146 -6.93 37.23 1.77
N LYS A 147 -6.67 38.54 1.93
CA LYS A 147 -6.13 39.11 3.16
C LYS A 147 -7.00 38.76 4.37
N ASN A 148 -8.31 38.97 4.28
CA ASN A 148 -9.25 38.68 5.36
C ASN A 148 -9.20 37.20 5.76
N VAL A 149 -9.11 36.29 4.78
CA VAL A 149 -9.02 34.85 5.04
C VAL A 149 -7.73 34.47 5.78
N LEU A 150 -6.59 35.05 5.39
CA LEU A 150 -5.32 34.82 6.07
C LEU A 150 -5.34 35.35 7.51
N GLU A 151 -5.88 36.55 7.72
CA GLU A 151 -6.06 37.13 9.06
C GLU A 151 -7.00 36.28 9.93
N GLN A 152 -8.09 35.76 9.36
CA GLN A 152 -9.00 34.84 10.05
C GLN A 152 -8.36 33.49 10.39
N ALA A 153 -7.42 33.02 9.57
CA ALA A 153 -6.62 31.84 9.86
C ALA A 153 -5.70 32.05 11.07
N GLY A 154 -5.50 33.30 11.51
CA GLY A 154 -4.63 33.69 12.61
C GLY A 154 -3.27 34.21 12.16
N LEU A 155 -3.06 34.42 10.86
CA LEU A 155 -1.82 34.94 10.32
C LEU A 155 -1.79 36.46 10.42
N SER A 156 -0.65 37.01 10.82
CA SER A 156 -0.40 38.44 10.90
C SER A 156 0.31 38.96 9.66
N GLN A 157 -0.20 40.06 9.09
CA GLN A 157 0.47 40.73 7.97
C GLN A 157 1.85 41.23 8.42
N HIS A 158 2.85 41.13 7.54
CA HIS A 158 4.26 41.45 7.73
C HIS A 158 5.06 40.47 8.60
N ALA A 159 4.42 39.75 9.54
CA ALA A 159 5.07 38.68 10.30
C ALA A 159 4.96 37.33 9.57
N ASP A 160 3.73 36.90 9.30
CA ASP A 160 3.43 35.58 8.74
C ASP A 160 3.20 35.64 7.23
N PHE A 161 2.66 36.74 6.69
CA PHE A 161 2.49 36.90 5.25
C PHE A 161 2.80 38.30 4.75
N GLN A 162 3.16 38.40 3.46
CA GLN A 162 3.45 39.67 2.79
C GLN A 162 2.64 39.76 1.49
N MET A 163 2.00 40.90 1.26
CA MET A 163 1.25 41.18 0.03
C MET A 163 2.11 41.97 -0.96
N GLU A 164 1.83 41.83 -2.26
CA GLU A 164 2.42 42.58 -3.37
C GLU A 164 3.97 42.54 -3.43
N VAL A 165 4.56 41.41 -3.05
CA VAL A 165 6.01 41.25 -3.04
C VAL A 165 6.53 41.30 -4.47
N SER A 166 7.41 42.26 -4.76
CA SER A 166 8.14 42.27 -6.03
C SER A 166 9.46 41.57 -5.82
N VAL A 167 9.63 40.41 -6.45
CA VAL A 167 10.91 39.72 -6.46
C VAL A 167 11.52 39.94 -7.83
N ASN A 168 12.68 40.62 -7.84
CA ASN A 168 13.51 40.72 -9.04
C ASN A 168 14.30 39.43 -9.15
N THR A 169 14.16 38.75 -10.27
CA THR A 169 14.92 37.54 -10.58
C THR A 169 15.64 37.70 -11.91
N ASP A 170 16.61 36.83 -12.17
CA ASP A 170 17.48 36.92 -13.34
C ASP A 170 16.69 36.79 -14.67
N ASP A 171 15.52 36.14 -14.64
CA ASP A 171 14.59 35.99 -15.77
C ASP A 171 13.45 37.03 -15.82
N GLY A 172 13.42 37.99 -14.89
CA GLY A 172 12.44 39.09 -14.88
C GLY A 172 11.81 39.37 -13.52
N ARG A 173 10.74 40.18 -13.51
CA ARG A 173 10.06 40.59 -12.27
C ARG A 173 8.85 39.70 -12.02
N LEU A 174 8.93 38.85 -11.00
CA LEU A 174 7.80 38.06 -10.51
C LEU A 174 7.12 38.79 -9.35
N ARG A 175 5.78 38.82 -9.42
CA ARG A 175 4.92 39.53 -8.48
C ARG A 175 3.79 38.58 -8.09
N PRO A 176 4.01 37.68 -7.13
CA PRO A 176 2.91 36.99 -6.48
C PRO A 176 2.09 37.96 -5.66
N ASP A 177 0.78 37.72 -5.56
CA ASP A 177 -0.11 38.59 -4.79
C ASP A 177 0.18 38.47 -3.29
N VAL A 178 0.41 37.25 -2.79
CA VAL A 178 0.78 37.00 -1.39
C VAL A 178 1.85 35.90 -1.27
N ILE A 179 2.76 36.08 -0.32
CA ILE A 179 3.68 35.04 0.16
C ILE A 179 3.44 34.83 1.66
N VAL A 180 3.09 33.60 2.06
CA VAL A 180 2.93 33.19 3.46
C VAL A 180 4.17 32.40 3.89
N ARG A 181 4.68 32.66 5.08
CA ARG A 181 5.78 31.94 5.72
C ARG A 181 5.19 30.87 6.61
N LEU A 182 5.60 29.63 6.38
CA LEU A 182 5.16 28.48 7.16
C LEU A 182 6.27 28.02 8.12
N PRO A 183 5.93 27.28 9.19
CA PRO A 183 6.92 26.64 10.04
C PRO A 183 7.91 25.77 9.25
N GLY A 184 9.15 25.70 9.72
CA GLY A 184 10.22 24.97 9.04
C GLY A 184 10.85 25.70 7.84
N GLY A 185 10.61 27.01 7.70
CA GLY A 185 11.22 27.84 6.65
C GLY A 185 10.58 27.73 5.27
N ARG A 186 9.47 26.98 5.17
CA ARG A 186 8.68 26.83 3.95
C ARG A 186 7.93 28.12 3.61
N LYS A 187 7.62 28.31 2.32
CA LYS A 187 6.92 29.48 1.81
C LYS A 187 5.77 29.04 0.91
N LEU A 188 4.59 29.59 1.14
CA LEU A 188 3.42 29.35 0.31
C LEU A 188 3.16 30.59 -0.55
N VAL A 189 3.12 30.38 -1.86
CA VAL A 189 2.84 31.46 -2.82
C VAL A 189 1.37 31.39 -3.23
N ILE A 190 0.68 32.53 -3.16
CA ILE A 190 -0.74 32.64 -3.46
C ILE A 190 -0.95 33.75 -4.51
N ASP A 191 -1.71 33.43 -5.55
CA ASP A 191 -2.12 34.35 -6.62
C ASP A 191 -3.66 34.40 -6.64
N ALA A 192 -4.23 35.59 -6.46
CA ALA A 192 -5.66 35.86 -6.36
C ALA A 192 -6.21 36.37 -7.69
N LYS A 193 -6.06 35.59 -8.76
CA LYS A 193 -6.55 36.01 -10.08
C LYS A 193 -7.98 35.60 -10.33
N CYS A 194 -8.88 36.54 -10.11
CA CYS A 194 -10.31 36.31 -10.17
C CYS A 194 -10.96 36.90 -11.44
N SER A 195 -10.99 36.12 -12.54
CA SER A 195 -11.79 36.48 -13.72
C SER A 195 -13.22 35.94 -13.60
N LEU A 196 -14.11 36.71 -12.97
CA LEU A 196 -15.49 36.30 -12.70
C LEU A 196 -16.50 36.70 -13.78
N ASN A 197 -16.08 37.39 -14.85
CA ASN A 197 -17.03 37.96 -15.81
C ASN A 197 -17.98 36.90 -16.38
N ALA A 198 -17.44 35.78 -16.84
CA ALA A 198 -18.24 34.71 -17.41
C ALA A 198 -19.21 34.09 -16.40
N PHE A 199 -18.84 33.99 -15.12
CA PHE A 199 -19.77 33.55 -14.08
C PHE A 199 -20.92 34.54 -13.86
N LEU A 200 -20.62 35.85 -13.86
CA LEU A 200 -21.65 36.88 -13.72
C LEU A 200 -22.58 36.89 -14.93
N ASP A 201 -22.03 36.77 -16.14
CA ASP A 201 -22.80 36.66 -17.38
C ASP A 201 -23.75 35.44 -17.32
N ALA A 202 -23.28 34.30 -16.79
CA ALA A 202 -24.12 33.12 -16.59
C ALA A 202 -25.26 33.37 -15.58
N SER A 203 -25.02 34.16 -14.54
CA SER A 203 -26.04 34.49 -13.53
C SER A 203 -27.15 35.40 -14.05
N GLU A 204 -26.86 36.17 -15.10
CA GLU A 204 -27.81 37.08 -15.76
C GLU A 204 -28.44 36.48 -17.01
N ALA A 205 -27.98 35.31 -17.48
CA ALA A 205 -28.53 34.66 -18.67
C ALA A 205 -29.99 34.21 -18.45
N HIS A 206 -30.83 34.43 -19.45
CA HIS A 206 -32.28 34.17 -19.37
C HIS A 206 -32.67 32.80 -19.95
N ASP A 207 -31.74 32.12 -20.61
CA ASP A 207 -31.91 30.79 -21.17
C ASP A 207 -30.75 29.86 -20.76
N ASP A 208 -31.05 28.57 -20.65
CA ASP A 208 -30.10 27.58 -20.15
C ASP A 208 -28.92 27.34 -21.09
N VAL A 209 -29.08 27.58 -22.39
CA VAL A 209 -28.02 27.38 -23.40
C VAL A 209 -26.94 28.45 -23.21
N THR A 210 -27.35 29.72 -23.15
CA THR A 210 -26.46 30.86 -22.91
C THR A 210 -25.82 30.76 -21.53
N ARG A 211 -26.60 30.40 -20.50
CA ARG A 211 -26.07 30.17 -19.15
C ARG A 211 -24.96 29.13 -19.15
N THR A 212 -25.18 27.97 -19.77
CA THR A 212 -24.19 26.89 -19.83
C THR A 212 -22.94 27.31 -20.59
N ALA A 213 -23.09 28.05 -21.70
CA ALA A 213 -21.96 28.57 -22.47
C ALA A 213 -21.06 29.48 -21.62
N HIS A 214 -21.66 30.38 -20.83
CA HIS A 214 -20.94 31.26 -19.91
C HIS A 214 -20.26 30.50 -18.77
N LEU A 215 -20.91 29.47 -18.19
CA LEU A 215 -20.28 28.63 -17.17
C LEU A 215 -19.07 27.86 -17.72
N LYS A 216 -19.14 27.36 -18.96
CA LYS A 216 -17.98 26.73 -19.63
C LYS A 216 -16.84 27.72 -19.85
N ALA A 217 -17.16 28.95 -20.26
CA ALA A 217 -16.18 30.02 -20.39
C ALA A 217 -15.53 30.38 -19.04
N HIS A 218 -16.28 30.34 -17.94
CA HIS A 218 -15.76 30.52 -16.58
C HIS A 218 -14.77 29.42 -16.19
N ALA A 219 -15.12 28.15 -16.40
CA ALA A 219 -14.21 27.02 -16.16
C ALA A 219 -12.91 27.13 -16.99
N ALA A 220 -13.03 27.47 -18.27
CA ALA A 220 -11.89 27.69 -19.16
C ALA A 220 -11.00 28.85 -18.69
N ALA A 221 -11.58 29.94 -18.16
CA ALA A 221 -10.81 31.06 -17.61
C ALA A 221 -9.98 30.65 -16.40
N ILE A 222 -10.56 29.88 -15.46
CA ILE A 222 -9.83 29.34 -14.30
C ILE A 222 -8.70 28.41 -14.76
N ARG A 223 -8.99 27.48 -15.68
CA ARG A 223 -8.00 26.56 -16.26
C ARG A 223 -6.84 27.32 -16.90
N ASN A 224 -7.12 28.37 -17.67
CA ASN A 224 -6.09 29.22 -18.29
C ASN A 224 -5.25 29.96 -17.24
N HIS A 225 -5.85 30.42 -16.14
CA HIS A 225 -5.10 31.04 -15.05
C HIS A 225 -4.21 30.05 -14.32
N ALA A 226 -4.71 28.86 -14.02
CA ALA A 226 -3.91 27.78 -13.45
C ALA A 226 -2.75 27.39 -14.40
N LEU A 227 -2.98 27.35 -15.71
CA LEU A 227 -1.91 27.12 -16.70
C LEU A 227 -0.83 28.20 -16.63
N GLN A 228 -1.23 29.48 -16.64
CA GLN A 228 -0.33 30.63 -16.55
C GLN A 228 0.45 30.66 -15.23
N LEU A 229 -0.14 30.15 -14.15
CA LEU A 229 0.48 30.12 -12.84
C LEU A 229 1.47 28.98 -12.71
N GLY A 230 1.09 27.79 -13.17
CA GLY A 230 1.95 26.60 -13.23
C GLY A 230 3.02 26.68 -14.31
N SER A 231 3.06 27.71 -15.17
CA SER A 231 4.17 27.97 -16.09
C SER A 231 5.17 29.00 -15.53
N LYS A 232 4.83 29.69 -14.44
CA LYS A 232 5.74 30.58 -13.74
C LYS A 232 6.53 29.73 -12.75
N ASN A 233 7.81 29.51 -13.00
CA ASN A 233 8.70 28.66 -12.20
C ASN A 233 9.00 29.27 -10.81
N TYR A 234 7.99 29.49 -9.96
CA TYR A 234 8.18 29.99 -8.60
C TYR A 234 9.10 29.07 -7.78
N TRP A 235 9.06 27.76 -8.02
CA TRP A 235 9.92 26.78 -7.36
C TRP A 235 11.41 26.95 -7.66
N GLU A 236 11.78 27.39 -8.87
CA GLU A 236 13.20 27.60 -9.22
C GLU A 236 13.80 28.83 -8.51
N GLN A 237 12.96 29.80 -8.18
CA GLN A 237 13.41 31.12 -7.70
C GLN A 237 13.24 31.32 -6.20
N PHE A 238 12.33 30.58 -5.56
CA PHE A 238 12.11 30.61 -4.11
C PHE A 238 12.81 29.46 -3.34
N GLY A 239 13.52 28.56 -4.04
CA GLY A 239 14.22 27.39 -3.49
C GLY A 239 13.28 26.22 -3.13
N ASP A 240 13.77 25.23 -2.36
CA ASP A 240 13.05 24.05 -1.79
C ASP A 240 11.81 24.39 -0.92
N ALA A 241 11.30 25.62 -0.99
CA ALA A 241 10.33 26.17 -0.05
C ALA A 241 8.87 26.13 -0.53
N ALA A 242 8.59 25.89 -1.82
CA ALA A 242 7.23 25.91 -2.37
C ALA A 242 6.97 24.75 -3.35
N ASP A 243 6.43 23.63 -2.84
CA ASP A 243 6.04 22.47 -3.65
C ASP A 243 4.86 22.78 -4.61
N TYR A 244 4.01 23.75 -4.23
CA TYR A 244 2.79 24.13 -4.94
C TYR A 244 2.55 25.64 -4.90
N VAL A 245 1.85 26.16 -5.92
CA VAL A 245 1.33 27.53 -5.94
C VAL A 245 -0.18 27.49 -5.78
N ILE A 246 -0.74 28.40 -4.98
CA ILE A 246 -2.18 28.51 -4.79
C ILE A 246 -2.79 29.50 -5.77
N LEU A 247 -3.78 29.05 -6.53
CA LEU A 247 -4.73 29.92 -7.22
C LEU A 247 -5.93 30.15 -6.32
N TYR A 248 -6.05 31.36 -5.78
CA TYR A 248 -7.13 31.74 -4.89
C TYR A 248 -8.37 32.22 -5.65
N ILE A 249 -9.50 31.63 -5.30
CA ILE A 249 -10.83 31.89 -5.83
C ILE A 249 -11.69 32.42 -4.65
N PRO A 250 -12.11 33.69 -4.67
CA PRO A 250 -12.78 34.38 -3.56
C PRO A 250 -14.26 33.99 -3.41
N GLY A 251 -14.55 32.69 -3.42
CA GLY A 251 -15.89 32.17 -3.20
C GLY A 251 -16.04 30.73 -3.68
N GLU A 252 -16.60 29.88 -2.82
CA GLU A 252 -16.83 28.46 -3.12
C GLU A 252 -17.64 28.26 -4.40
N HIS A 253 -18.71 29.05 -4.57
CA HIS A 253 -19.65 28.96 -5.69
C HIS A 253 -18.98 29.23 -7.04
N PHE A 254 -17.91 30.03 -7.09
CA PHE A 254 -17.16 30.23 -8.33
C PHE A 254 -16.36 28.98 -8.69
N LEU A 255 -15.72 28.34 -7.71
CA LEU A 255 -14.98 27.10 -7.94
C LEU A 255 -15.93 25.95 -8.27
N THR A 256 -17.00 25.77 -7.49
CA THR A 256 -18.01 24.72 -7.71
C THR A 256 -18.60 24.80 -9.11
N ALA A 257 -19.02 25.98 -9.55
CA ALA A 257 -19.62 26.15 -10.87
C ALA A 257 -18.63 25.88 -12.03
N ALA A 258 -17.32 26.03 -11.79
CA ALA A 258 -16.31 25.64 -12.75
C ALA A 258 -16.11 24.11 -12.79
N LEU A 259 -16.05 23.47 -11.62
CA LEU A 259 -15.92 22.01 -11.51
C LEU A 259 -17.13 21.29 -12.14
N GLU A 260 -18.34 21.82 -12.00
CA GLU A 260 -19.55 21.28 -12.65
C GLU A 260 -19.48 21.29 -14.20
N GLN A 261 -18.63 22.13 -14.79
CA GLN A 261 -18.44 22.18 -16.25
C GLN A 261 -17.18 21.45 -16.71
N ASP A 262 -16.26 21.15 -15.79
CA ASP A 262 -14.95 20.58 -16.04
C ASP A 262 -14.52 19.73 -14.84
N ASP A 263 -15.06 18.50 -14.77
CA ASP A 263 -14.86 17.58 -13.64
C ASP A 263 -13.38 17.25 -13.39
N GLY A 264 -12.53 17.30 -14.42
CA GLY A 264 -11.10 17.00 -14.33
C GLY A 264 -10.22 18.22 -14.03
N LEU A 265 -10.79 19.41 -13.84
CA LEU A 265 -10.04 20.65 -13.59
C LEU A 265 -9.19 20.56 -12.33
N TRP A 266 -9.69 19.89 -11.28
CA TRP A 266 -9.01 19.76 -10.00
C TRP A 266 -7.73 18.93 -10.11
N GLU A 267 -7.83 17.69 -10.61
CA GLU A 267 -6.68 16.81 -10.83
C GLU A 267 -5.69 17.43 -11.83
N TRP A 268 -6.20 18.02 -12.92
CA TRP A 268 -5.37 18.64 -13.95
C TRP A 268 -4.52 19.82 -13.42
N ALA A 269 -5.08 20.64 -12.52
CA ALA A 269 -4.38 21.74 -11.89
C ALA A 269 -3.33 21.21 -10.89
N PHE A 270 -3.68 20.18 -10.12
CA PHE A 270 -2.79 19.54 -9.17
C PHE A 270 -1.56 18.92 -9.84
N GLU A 271 -1.73 18.22 -10.96
CA GLU A 271 -0.63 17.67 -11.79
C GLU A 271 0.35 18.75 -12.26
N ARG A 272 -0.10 20.01 -12.37
CA ARG A 272 0.70 21.18 -12.74
C ARG A 272 1.20 21.97 -11.54
N ARG A 273 1.16 21.36 -10.34
CA ARG A 273 1.58 21.97 -9.08
C ARG A 273 0.79 23.24 -8.72
N VAL A 274 -0.46 23.33 -9.15
CA VAL A 274 -1.38 24.43 -8.82
C VAL A 274 -2.51 23.90 -7.94
N LEU A 275 -2.64 24.46 -6.73
CA LEU A 275 -3.73 24.17 -5.82
C LEU A 275 -4.84 25.21 -5.98
N LEU A 276 -6.04 24.77 -6.31
CA LEU A 276 -7.22 25.63 -6.33
C LEU A 276 -7.70 25.82 -4.89
N ALA A 277 -7.68 27.06 -4.41
CA ALA A 277 -8.10 27.38 -3.05
C ALA A 277 -9.24 28.39 -3.03
N THR A 278 -10.16 28.18 -2.11
CA THR A 278 -11.27 29.05 -1.73
C THR A 278 -11.07 29.50 -0.29
N PRO A 279 -11.85 30.46 0.24
CA PRO A 279 -11.73 30.86 1.63
C PRO A 279 -11.66 29.69 2.61
N THR A 280 -12.50 28.67 2.42
CA THR A 280 -12.62 27.58 3.40
C THR A 280 -11.40 26.69 3.45
N ASN A 281 -10.94 26.21 2.29
CA ASN A 281 -9.79 25.31 2.25
C ASN A 281 -8.48 26.06 2.47
N LEU A 282 -8.41 27.36 2.14
CA LEU A 282 -7.21 28.17 2.37
C LEU A 282 -6.93 28.34 3.86
N VAL A 283 -7.96 28.51 4.70
CA VAL A 283 -7.78 28.53 6.17
C VAL A 283 -7.15 27.24 6.67
N ALA A 284 -7.58 26.10 6.13
CA ALA A 284 -7.03 24.80 6.52
C ALA A 284 -5.56 24.66 6.10
N ILE A 285 -5.22 25.08 4.88
CA ILE A 285 -3.85 25.06 4.36
C ILE A 285 -2.94 26.03 5.13
N ALA A 286 -3.44 27.20 5.49
CA ALA A 286 -2.69 28.24 6.18
C ALA A 286 -2.37 27.92 7.66
N ARG A 287 -3.09 26.99 8.28
CA ARG A 287 -2.97 26.63 9.71
C ARG A 287 -2.04 25.44 10.00
N THR A 288 -1.35 24.90 9.00
CA THR A 288 -0.44 23.74 9.14
C THR A 288 1.02 24.15 9.26
#